data_AF-A0A1Q7DHA7-F1
#
_entry.id   AF-A0A1Q7DHA7-F1
#
_cell.length_a   1.000
_cell.length_b   1.000
_cell.length_c   1.000
_cell.angle_alpha   90.00
_cell.angle_beta   90.00
_cell.angle_gamma   90.00
#
_symmetry.space_group_name_H-M   'P 1'
#
loop_
_entity.id
_entity.type
_entity.pdbx_description
1 polymer ?
#
loop_
_entity_poly.entity_id
_entity_poly.type
_entity_poly.pdbx_seq_one_letter_code
_entity_poly.pdbx_strand_id
1 'polypeptide(L)'
;MAPRPFALNDFLSALGNFDTQLYLAIAEQRNPVTSVIAVALTYLNWDGFFWWILAFLLLRSRGLNRRGIAATATVVFGTIDAWLLTELIKLIVRRPRPFDALANAPGPLPAPETIIAHPSSYSFPSGDAALAMGAAVAFAYVTPKYRVPVLLLGIS
;
A
#
# COMPACT_ATOMS: atom_id res chain seq x y z
N MET A 1 -23.80 -38.90 3.43
CA MET A 1 -22.52 -38.25 3.08
C MET A 1 -22.40 -37.02 3.97
N ALA A 2 -21.54 -37.02 4.98
CA ALA A 2 -21.28 -35.81 5.76
C ALA A 2 -20.57 -34.78 4.86
N PRO A 3 -20.96 -33.49 4.89
CA PRO A 3 -20.24 -32.46 4.14
C PRO A 3 -18.76 -32.46 4.58
N ARG A 4 -17.85 -32.51 3.61
CA ARG A 4 -16.41 -32.41 3.87
C ARG A 4 -16.17 -31.07 4.58
N PRO A 5 -15.39 -31.03 5.68
CA PRO A 5 -15.00 -29.76 6.27
C PRO A 5 -14.33 -28.94 5.18
N PHE A 6 -14.77 -27.70 4.97
CA PHE A 6 -14.15 -26.77 4.02
C PHE A 6 -12.65 -26.75 4.35
N ALA A 7 -11.83 -27.37 3.51
CA ALA A 7 -10.43 -27.57 3.85
C ALA A 7 -9.74 -26.21 3.75
N LEU A 8 -8.76 -25.95 4.63
CA LEU A 8 -7.96 -24.72 4.58
C LEU A 8 -7.43 -24.44 3.15
N ASN A 9 -7.10 -25.50 2.42
CA ASN A 9 -6.63 -25.42 1.04
C ASN A 9 -7.70 -24.92 0.05
N ASP A 10 -8.97 -25.31 0.25
CA ASP A 10 -10.09 -24.85 -0.59
C ASP A 10 -10.34 -23.36 -0.35
N PHE A 11 -10.22 -22.91 0.91
CA PHE A 11 -10.33 -21.50 1.24
C PHE A 11 -9.17 -20.67 0.67
N LEU A 12 -7.92 -21.12 0.84
CA LEU A 12 -6.74 -20.41 0.33
C LEU A 12 -6.74 -20.32 -1.21
N SER A 13 -7.19 -21.37 -1.89
CA SER A 13 -7.34 -21.34 -3.34
C SER A 13 -8.47 -20.41 -3.79
N ALA A 14 -9.60 -20.38 -3.08
CA ALA A 14 -10.68 -19.44 -3.34
C ALA A 14 -10.20 -17.97 -3.18
N LEU A 15 -9.43 -17.67 -2.14
CA LEU A 15 -8.83 -16.34 -1.94
C LEU A 15 -7.86 -15.96 -3.07
N GLY A 16 -6.99 -16.89 -3.49
CA GLY A 16 -6.07 -16.64 -4.60
C GLY A 16 -6.77 -16.39 -5.93
N ASN A 17 -7.85 -17.12 -6.20
CA ASN A 17 -8.68 -16.92 -7.38
C ASN A 17 -9.41 -15.56 -7.33
N PHE A 18 -9.97 -15.19 -6.18
CA PHE A 18 -10.61 -13.90 -5.98
C PHE A 18 -9.64 -12.74 -6.22
N ASP A 19 -8.44 -12.78 -5.64
CA ASP A 19 -7.42 -11.73 -5.83
C ASP A 19 -7.02 -11.59 -7.30
N THR A 20 -6.86 -12.71 -8.01
CA THR A 20 -6.54 -12.73 -9.44
C THR A 20 -7.68 -12.13 -10.27
N GLN A 21 -8.92 -12.51 -10.01
CA GLN A 21 -10.09 -11.97 -10.70
C GLN A 21 -10.25 -10.47 -10.45
N LEU A 22 -10.05 -10.02 -9.21
CA LEU A 22 -10.10 -8.62 -8.86
C LEU A 22 -9.01 -7.81 -9.60
N TYR A 23 -7.79 -8.31 -9.65
CA TYR A 23 -6.70 -7.68 -10.40
C TYR A 23 -7.03 -7.54 -11.89
N LEU A 24 -7.55 -8.60 -12.53
CA LEU A 24 -7.93 -8.58 -13.94
C LEU A 24 -9.10 -7.64 -14.20
N ALA A 25 -10.13 -7.63 -13.34
CA ALA A 25 -11.27 -6.73 -13.46
C ALA A 25 -10.85 -5.25 -13.35
N ILE A 26 -9.93 -4.92 -12.43
CA ILE A 26 -9.37 -3.56 -12.32
C ILE A 26 -8.58 -3.21 -13.58
N ALA A 27 -7.81 -4.15 -14.13
CA ALA A 27 -7.03 -3.93 -15.34
C ALA A 27 -7.91 -3.73 -16.58
N GLU A 28 -9.00 -4.47 -16.70
CA GLU A 28 -9.96 -4.37 -17.81
C GLU A 28 -10.71 -3.02 -17.83
N GLN A 29 -10.98 -2.44 -16.66
CA GLN A 29 -11.67 -1.15 -16.54
C GLN A 29 -10.77 0.07 -16.71
N ARG A 30 -9.48 -0.12 -17.03
CA ARG A 30 -8.52 0.98 -17.20
C ARG A 30 -8.90 1.85 -18.40
N ASN A 31 -8.90 3.16 -18.16
CA ASN A 31 -9.01 4.18 -19.18
C ASN A 31 -7.95 5.28 -18.95
N PRO A 32 -7.70 6.18 -19.93
CA PRO A 32 -6.66 7.21 -19.83
C PRO A 32 -6.76 8.07 -18.56
N VAL A 33 -7.97 8.42 -18.13
CA VAL A 33 -8.20 9.25 -16.93
C VAL A 33 -7.78 8.50 -15.67
N THR A 34 -8.27 7.27 -15.50
CA THR A 34 -7.91 6.44 -14.34
C THR A 34 -6.42 6.10 -14.30
N SER A 35 -5.79 5.94 -15.47
CA SER A 35 -4.36 5.67 -15.58
C SER A 35 -3.52 6.86 -15.14
N VAL A 36 -3.86 8.07 -15.60
CA VAL A 36 -3.18 9.30 -15.17
C VAL A 36 -3.32 9.52 -13.66
N ILE A 37 -4.53 9.29 -13.10
CA ILE A 37 -4.76 9.40 -11.65
C ILE A 37 -3.91 8.37 -10.89
N ALA A 38 -3.90 7.11 -11.30
CA ALA A 38 -3.13 6.05 -10.65
C ALA A 38 -1.62 6.35 -10.66
N VAL A 39 -1.09 6.82 -11.79
CA VAL A 39 0.32 7.24 -11.92
C VAL A 39 0.61 8.44 -11.02
N ALA A 40 -0.25 9.46 -11.01
CA ALA A 40 -0.06 10.63 -10.17
C ALA A 40 -0.05 10.28 -8.69
N LEU A 41 -0.98 9.42 -8.23
CA LEU A 41 -1.01 8.93 -6.85
C LEU A 41 0.24 8.11 -6.50
N THR A 42 0.69 7.26 -7.42
CA THR A 42 1.91 6.45 -7.22
C THR A 42 3.13 7.35 -7.03
N TYR A 43 3.34 8.35 -7.89
CA TYR A 43 4.47 9.27 -7.78
C TYR A 43 4.34 10.24 -6.61
N LEU A 44 3.12 10.63 -6.24
CA LEU A 44 2.90 11.44 -5.04
C LEU A 44 3.34 10.71 -3.77
N ASN A 45 3.09 9.40 -3.70
CA ASN A 45 3.48 8.55 -2.58
C ASN A 45 4.84 7.85 -2.79
N TRP A 46 5.63 8.25 -3.79
CA TRP A 46 6.93 7.64 -4.07
C TRP A 46 7.87 7.76 -2.86
N ASP A 47 8.24 6.63 -2.26
CA ASP A 47 8.98 6.53 -0.99
C ASP A 47 8.40 7.39 0.15
N GLY A 48 7.08 7.63 0.11
CA GLY A 48 6.39 8.48 1.07
C GLY A 48 6.68 9.97 0.95
N PHE A 49 7.18 10.45 -0.19
CA PHE A 49 7.58 11.84 -0.41
C PHE A 49 6.56 12.87 0.13
N PHE A 50 5.28 12.69 -0.20
CA PHE A 50 4.20 13.54 0.30
C PHE A 50 4.13 13.59 1.84
N TRP A 51 4.28 12.45 2.50
CA TRP A 51 4.25 12.34 3.97
C TRP A 51 5.44 13.02 4.63
N TRP A 52 6.62 12.96 4.00
CA TRP A 52 7.81 13.68 4.46
C TRP A 52 7.61 15.20 4.42
N ILE A 53 7.00 15.72 3.35
CA ILE A 53 6.64 17.14 3.26
C ILE A 53 5.67 17.52 4.38
N LEU A 54 4.61 16.73 4.61
CA LEU A 54 3.66 17.01 5.69
C LEU A 54 4.33 16.99 7.07
N ALA A 55 5.28 16.09 7.30
CA ALA A 55 5.96 15.98 8.60
C ALA A 55 6.84 17.21 8.86
N PHE A 56 7.51 17.70 7.81
CA PHE A 56 8.25 18.95 7.85
C PHE A 56 7.34 20.16 8.11
N LEU A 57 6.20 20.26 7.41
CA LEU A 57 5.24 21.34 7.62
C LEU A 57 4.63 21.30 9.04
N LEU A 58 4.38 20.11 9.58
CA LEU A 58 3.96 19.94 10.97
C LEU A 58 5.01 20.48 11.95
N LEU A 59 6.30 20.14 11.74
CA LEU A 59 7.39 20.65 12.58
C LEU A 59 7.48 22.18 12.50
N ARG A 60 7.38 22.73 11.29
CA ARG A 60 7.42 24.18 11.07
C ARG A 60 6.25 24.90 11.75
N SER A 61 5.05 24.31 11.69
CA SER A 61 3.83 24.85 12.30
C SER A 61 3.87 24.80 13.83
N ARG A 62 4.41 23.72 14.42
CA ARG A 62 4.45 23.52 15.88
C ARG A 62 5.72 24.11 16.53
N GLY A 63 6.75 24.39 15.74
CA GLY A 63 8.04 24.92 16.18
C GLY A 63 8.99 23.87 16.78
N LEU A 64 10.26 24.24 16.93
CA LEU A 64 11.34 23.39 17.50
C LEU A 64 11.29 23.30 19.04
N ASN A 65 10.09 23.21 19.61
CA ASN A 65 9.90 22.97 21.03
C ASN A 65 9.62 21.47 21.30
N ARG A 66 9.64 21.07 22.57
CA ARG A 66 9.43 19.67 22.97
C ARG A 66 8.16 19.06 22.39
N ARG A 67 7.05 19.82 22.33
CA ARG A 67 5.75 19.33 21.80
C ARG A 67 5.78 19.18 20.28
N GLY A 68 6.37 20.12 19.56
CA GLY A 68 6.52 20.06 18.11
C GLY A 68 7.43 18.91 17.69
N ILE A 69 8.59 18.77 18.33
CA ILE A 69 9.53 17.67 18.09
C ILE A 69 8.86 16.31 18.38
N ALA A 70 8.16 16.16 19.51
CA ALA A 70 7.47 14.91 19.84
C ALA A 70 6.36 14.56 18.84
N ALA A 71 5.59 15.54 18.39
CA ALA A 71 4.54 15.33 17.39
C ALA A 71 5.11 14.89 16.04
N THR A 72 6.17 15.57 15.56
CA THR A 72 6.84 15.19 14.32
C THR A 72 7.52 13.83 14.44
N ALA A 73 8.18 13.53 15.56
CA ALA A 73 8.79 12.23 15.81
C ALA A 73 7.74 11.11 15.78
N THR A 74 6.56 11.31 16.36
CA THR A 74 5.45 10.35 16.31
C THR A 74 5.07 10.01 14.87
N VAL A 75 4.99 11.03 14.00
CA VAL A 75 4.71 10.83 12.57
C VAL A 75 5.85 10.07 11.90
N VAL A 76 7.09 10.50 12.08
CA VAL A 76 8.26 9.88 11.45
C VAL A 76 8.38 8.40 11.83
N PHE A 77 8.25 8.07 13.12
CA PHE A 77 8.27 6.67 13.58
C PHE A 77 7.08 5.88 13.04
N GLY A 78 5.86 6.42 13.08
CA GLY A 78 4.70 5.75 12.51
C GLY A 78 4.84 5.42 11.02
N THR A 79 5.46 6.30 10.25
CA THR A 79 5.78 6.08 8.83
C THR A 79 6.85 5.00 8.64
N ILE A 80 7.99 5.12 9.34
CA ILE A 80 9.14 4.22 9.15
C ILE A 80 8.84 2.82 9.67
N ASP A 81 8.25 2.70 10.86
CA ASP A 81 8.03 1.41 11.51
C ASP A 81 7.05 0.56 10.68
N ALA A 82 5.99 1.17 10.15
CA ALA A 82 5.02 0.48 9.29
C ALA A 82 5.65 -0.04 7.99
N TRP A 83 6.48 0.79 7.35
CA TRP A 83 7.22 0.40 6.15
C TRP A 83 8.25 -0.69 6.45
N LEU A 84 9.07 -0.51 7.48
CA LEU A 84 10.14 -1.44 7.85
C LEU A 84 9.57 -2.83 8.20
N LEU A 85 8.53 -2.88 9.02
CA LEU A 85 7.86 -4.15 9.35
C LEU A 85 7.35 -4.85 8.09
N THR A 86 6.81 -4.10 7.14
CA THR A 86 6.33 -4.65 5.87
C THR A 86 7.47 -5.24 5.03
N GLU A 87 8.58 -4.52 4.89
CA GLU A 87 9.75 -5.02 4.16
C GLU A 87 10.35 -6.27 4.84
N LEU A 88 10.35 -6.34 6.16
CA LEU A 88 10.78 -7.54 6.88
C LEU A 88 9.83 -8.73 6.65
N ILE A 89 8.51 -8.52 6.66
CA ILE A 89 7.52 -9.57 6.40
C ILE A 89 7.65 -10.08 4.96
N LYS A 90 7.93 -9.22 3.98
CA LYS A 90 8.13 -9.62 2.58
C LYS A 90 9.23 -10.68 2.43
N LEU A 91 10.29 -10.61 3.23
CA LEU A 91 11.39 -11.59 3.20
C LEU A 91 10.97 -12.99 3.65
N ILE A 92 9.89 -13.07 4.45
CA ILE A 92 9.31 -14.32 4.94
C ILE A 92 8.27 -14.86 3.94
N VAL A 93 7.34 -14.00 3.51
CA VAL A 93 6.19 -14.43 2.69
C VAL A 93 6.61 -14.67 1.23
N ARG A 94 7.52 -13.86 0.69
CA ARG A 94 8.09 -13.98 -0.67
C ARG A 94 7.06 -14.14 -1.78
N ARG A 95 5.89 -13.51 -1.64
CA ARG A 95 4.80 -13.62 -2.62
C ARG A 95 5.20 -12.93 -3.94
N PRO A 96 5.12 -13.61 -5.10
CA PRO A 96 5.38 -12.99 -6.39
C PRO A 96 4.32 -11.93 -6.72
N ARG A 97 4.64 -11.00 -7.64
CA ARG A 97 3.67 -10.00 -8.10
C ARG A 97 2.70 -10.61 -9.12
N PRO A 98 1.46 -10.09 -9.24
CA PRO A 98 0.47 -10.63 -10.17
C PRO A 98 0.97 -10.67 -11.63
N PHE A 99 1.70 -9.65 -12.07
CA PHE A 99 2.26 -9.62 -13.43
C PHE A 99 3.34 -10.68 -13.66
N ASP A 100 4.16 -10.99 -12.66
CA ASP A 100 5.17 -12.07 -12.75
C ASP A 100 4.49 -13.45 -12.71
N ALA A 101 3.50 -13.61 -11.85
CA ALA A 101 2.78 -14.88 -11.69
C ALA A 101 1.98 -15.24 -12.95
N LEU A 102 1.30 -14.25 -13.56
CA LEU A 102 0.50 -14.45 -14.77
C LEU A 102 1.36 -14.61 -16.02
N ALA A 103 2.50 -13.90 -16.13
CA ALA A 103 3.43 -14.08 -17.25
C ALA A 103 4.03 -15.49 -17.32
N ASN A 104 4.18 -16.15 -16.16
CA ASN A 104 4.71 -17.51 -16.07
C ASN A 104 3.61 -18.60 -16.02
N ALA A 105 2.33 -18.22 -16.01
CA ALA A 105 1.22 -19.17 -15.95
C ALA A 105 0.89 -19.72 -17.35
N PRO A 106 0.67 -21.03 -17.52
CA PRO A 106 0.09 -21.58 -18.74
C PRO A 106 -1.38 -21.18 -18.80
N GLY A 107 -1.67 -20.06 -19.47
CA GLY A 107 -3.01 -19.51 -19.62
C GLY A 107 -3.17 -18.71 -20.92
N PRO A 108 -4.40 -18.49 -21.40
CA PRO A 108 -4.66 -17.84 -22.69
C PRO A 108 -4.54 -16.30 -22.64
N LEU A 109 -4.48 -15.69 -21.46
CA LEU A 109 -4.42 -14.24 -21.30
C LEU A 109 -3.00 -13.80 -20.89
N PRO A 110 -2.34 -12.91 -21.66
CA PRO A 110 -1.07 -12.31 -21.22
C PRO A 110 -1.30 -11.44 -19.98
N ALA A 111 -0.25 -11.30 -19.15
CA ALA A 111 -0.28 -10.37 -18.03
C ALA A 111 -0.61 -8.95 -18.54
N PRO A 112 -1.55 -8.21 -17.92
CA PRO A 112 -1.83 -6.83 -18.29
C PRO A 112 -0.58 -5.97 -18.18
N GLU A 113 -0.31 -5.16 -19.20
CA GLU A 113 0.81 -4.21 -19.18
C GLU A 113 0.65 -3.24 -17.99
N THR A 114 1.73 -2.96 -17.25
CA THR A 114 1.68 -2.06 -16.11
C THR A 114 1.82 -0.61 -16.55
N ILE A 115 1.12 0.29 -15.87
CA ILE A 115 1.17 1.74 -16.16
C ILE A 115 2.43 2.39 -15.55
N ILE A 116 3.07 1.70 -14.60
CA ILE A 116 4.30 2.10 -13.92
C ILE A 116 5.39 1.03 -14.14
N ALA A 117 6.64 1.40 -13.90
CA ALA A 117 7.76 0.46 -13.96
C ALA A 117 7.57 -0.71 -12.97
N HIS A 118 7.98 -1.91 -13.36
CA HIS A 118 7.89 -3.11 -12.53
C HIS A 118 8.72 -2.94 -11.25
N PRO A 119 8.10 -3.01 -10.06
CA PRO A 119 8.89 -2.96 -8.83
C PRO A 119 9.62 -4.30 -8.61
N SER A 120 10.84 -4.24 -8.11
CA SER A 120 11.72 -5.41 -7.93
C SER A 120 11.48 -6.20 -6.64
N SER A 121 10.66 -5.70 -5.71
CA SER A 121 10.38 -6.34 -4.42
C SER A 121 9.12 -7.22 -4.44
N TYR A 122 8.97 -8.10 -3.43
CA TYR A 122 7.79 -8.95 -3.27
C TYR A 122 6.48 -8.15 -3.12
N SER A 123 5.35 -8.81 -3.39
CA SER A 123 4.03 -8.16 -3.46
C SER A 123 3.33 -7.96 -2.13
N PHE A 124 3.60 -8.79 -1.12
CA PHE A 124 2.82 -8.80 0.12
C PHE A 124 3.69 -8.75 1.39
N PRO A 125 3.38 -7.84 2.33
CA PRO A 125 2.40 -6.75 2.24
C PRO A 125 2.85 -5.62 1.29
N SER A 126 2.00 -4.64 0.99
CA SER A 126 2.39 -3.46 0.21
C SER A 126 3.13 -2.45 1.08
N GLY A 127 4.37 -2.12 0.71
CA GLY A 127 5.23 -1.18 1.44
C GLY A 127 4.71 0.26 1.40
N ASP A 128 4.36 0.74 0.20
CA ASP A 128 3.88 2.12 0.00
C ASP A 128 2.54 2.36 0.71
N ALA A 129 1.64 1.37 0.70
CA ALA A 129 0.37 1.44 1.40
C ALA A 129 0.55 1.39 2.92
N ALA A 130 1.46 0.54 3.42
CA ALA A 130 1.76 0.47 4.85
C ALA A 130 2.40 1.78 5.34
N LEU A 131 3.33 2.34 4.57
CA LEU A 131 3.96 3.63 4.84
C LEU A 131 2.89 4.74 4.91
N ALA A 132 2.03 4.85 3.89
CA ALA A 132 1.00 5.88 3.82
C ALA A 132 -0.01 5.76 4.96
N MET A 133 -0.48 4.56 5.27
CA MET A 133 -1.42 4.34 6.36
C MET A 133 -0.77 4.59 7.73
N GLY A 134 0.48 4.15 7.94
CA GLY A 134 1.25 4.40 9.17
C GLY A 134 1.43 5.89 9.42
N ALA A 135 1.81 6.65 8.38
CA ALA A 135 1.88 8.10 8.42
C ALA A 135 0.51 8.72 8.73
N ALA A 136 -0.54 8.31 8.03
CA ALA A 136 -1.89 8.84 8.18
C ALA A 136 -2.44 8.67 9.60
N VAL A 137 -2.28 7.48 10.19
CA VAL A 137 -2.68 7.18 11.56
C VAL A 137 -1.90 8.04 12.56
N ALA A 138 -0.59 8.17 12.38
CA ALA A 138 0.25 8.98 13.25
C ALA A 138 -0.12 10.47 13.19
N PHE A 139 -0.38 11.00 11.98
CA PHE A 139 -0.91 12.35 11.81
C PHE A 139 -2.28 12.52 12.48
N ALA A 140 -3.23 11.61 12.22
CA ALA A 140 -4.55 11.62 12.82
C ALA A 140 -4.54 11.63 14.36
N TYR A 141 -3.49 11.07 14.95
CA TYR A 141 -3.24 11.10 16.39
C TYR A 141 -2.76 12.49 16.86
N VAL A 142 -1.77 13.09 16.20
CA VAL A 142 -1.15 14.37 16.64
C VAL A 142 -1.89 15.63 16.14
N THR A 143 -2.75 15.51 15.13
CA THR A 143 -3.61 16.57 14.58
C THR A 143 -5.10 16.12 14.50
N PRO A 144 -5.79 15.89 15.63
CA PRO A 144 -7.16 15.35 15.64
C PRO A 144 -8.16 16.14 14.79
N LYS A 145 -7.97 17.45 14.65
CA LYS A 145 -8.79 18.33 13.79
C LYS A 145 -8.81 17.88 12.33
N TYR A 146 -7.73 17.28 11.83
CA TYR A 146 -7.59 16.83 10.43
C TYR A 146 -7.60 15.30 10.32
N ARG A 147 -8.07 14.58 11.34
CA ARG A 147 -8.05 13.12 11.40
C ARG A 147 -8.71 12.47 10.19
N VAL A 148 -9.96 12.82 9.91
CA VAL A 148 -10.73 12.22 8.80
C VAL A 148 -10.06 12.44 7.44
N PRO A 149 -9.73 13.68 7.02
CA PRO A 149 -9.12 13.87 5.70
C PRO A 149 -7.75 13.20 5.60
N VAL A 150 -6.94 13.19 6.66
CA VAL A 150 -5.62 12.56 6.61
C VAL A 150 -5.71 11.03 6.53
N LEU A 151 -6.68 10.40 7.22
CA LEU A 151 -6.90 8.96 7.09
C LEU A 151 -7.36 8.56 5.68
N LEU A 152 -8.20 9.38 5.04
CA LEU A 152 -8.61 9.14 3.65
C LEU A 152 -7.43 9.23 2.68
N LEU A 153 -6.51 10.17 2.91
CA LEU A 153 -5.27 10.26 2.13
C LEU A 153 -4.37 9.03 2.31
N GLY A 154 -4.42 8.36 3.46
CA GLY A 154 -3.68 7.12 3.73
C GLY A 154 -4.14 5.90 2.92
N ILE A 155 -5.25 5.99 2.19
CA ILE A 155 -5.77 4.94 1.31
C ILE A 155 -5.16 5.05 -0.11
N SER A 156 -4.20 5.96 -0.31
CA SER A 156 -3.47 6.20 -1.57
C SER A 156 -2.58 5.05 -2.02
#